data_AF-A0A929C722-F1
#
_entry.id   AF-A0A929C722-F1
#
_cell.length_a   1.000
_cell.length_b   1.000
_cell.length_c   1.000
_cell.angle_alpha   90.00
_cell.angle_beta   90.00
_cell.angle_gamma   90.00
#
_symmetry.space_group_name_H-M   'P 1'
#
loop_
_entity.id
_entity.type
_entity.pdbx_description
1 polymer ?
#
loop_
_entity_poly.entity_id
_entity_poly.type
_entity_poly.pdbx_seq_one_letter_code
_entity_poly.pdbx_strand_id
1 'polypeptide(L)'
;FANRIIVCEGATEIGICRALNHFRTQKGKKNASFLGVRFADGTGSNIIAYCEGFKKSGFEVCLFCDSDDNGINSKKEELKNTGIKVVDCEQGNAIENQLFKDLPWDAIRELIGYEEKKLSEEAVKDSVNSRCTESLTTNWQETDSATKREELGKTAKDMRWFKRIDHGEYLGTVVFKYFKEIQNTTLGKQLIDLSKWIDNG
;
A
#
# COMPACT_ATOMS: atom_id res chain seq x y z
N PHE A 1 -9.83 -3.98 24.97
CA PHE A 1 -8.56 -3.23 24.86
C PHE A 1 -7.75 -3.81 23.71
N ALA A 2 -6.94 -3.00 23.02
CA ALA A 2 -6.07 -3.49 21.94
C ALA A 2 -4.77 -4.04 22.54
N ASN A 3 -4.32 -5.19 22.06
CA ASN A 3 -3.06 -5.85 22.43
C ASN A 3 -2.16 -6.10 21.20
N ARG A 4 -2.66 -5.78 20.00
CA ARG A 4 -2.02 -6.07 18.72
C ARG A 4 -2.08 -4.84 17.81
N ILE A 5 -0.97 -4.50 17.16
CA ILE A 5 -0.83 -3.27 16.38
C ILE A 5 -0.20 -3.59 15.02
N ILE A 6 -0.83 -3.10 13.94
CA ILE A 6 -0.19 -2.97 12.63
C ILE A 6 0.34 -1.54 12.53
N VAL A 7 1.67 -1.39 12.53
CA VAL A 7 2.34 -0.12 12.29
C VAL A 7 2.51 0.04 10.79
N CYS A 8 1.86 1.05 10.25
CA CYS A 8 1.92 1.45 8.85
C CYS A 8 2.96 2.55 8.68
N GLU A 9 3.59 2.66 7.52
CA GLU A 9 4.55 3.73 7.27
C GLU A 9 3.93 5.12 7.27
N GLY A 10 2.81 5.27 6.57
CA GLY A 10 2.08 6.53 6.56
C GLY A 10 0.60 6.37 6.27
N ALA A 11 0.01 7.50 5.87
CA ALA A 11 -1.41 7.63 5.63
C ALA A 11 -1.95 6.69 4.53
N THR A 12 -1.17 6.44 3.48
CA THR A 12 -1.56 5.58 2.36
C THR A 12 -1.81 4.15 2.84
N GLU A 13 -0.85 3.57 3.56
CA GLU A 13 -0.88 2.22 4.12
C GLU A 13 -1.99 2.07 5.17
N ILE A 14 -2.23 3.11 5.98
CA ILE A 14 -3.37 3.14 6.91
C ILE A 14 -4.69 3.01 6.16
N GLY A 15 -4.85 3.75 5.04
CA GLY A 15 -6.01 3.65 4.17
C GLY A 15 -6.19 2.24 3.60
N ILE A 16 -5.11 1.63 3.13
CA ILE A 16 -5.12 0.24 2.63
C ILE A 16 -5.54 -0.74 3.74
N CYS A 17 -5.05 -0.57 4.96
CA CYS A 17 -5.47 -1.42 6.10
C CYS A 17 -6.96 -1.25 6.45
N ARG A 18 -7.51 -0.03 6.32
CA ARG A 18 -8.96 0.21 6.49
C ARG A 18 -9.77 -0.49 5.42
N ALA A 19 -9.36 -0.38 4.15
CA ALA A 19 -9.99 -1.08 3.04
C ALA A 19 -9.92 -2.61 3.22
N LEU A 20 -8.79 -3.15 3.69
CA LEU A 20 -8.63 -4.57 4.01
C LEU A 20 -9.62 -5.00 5.09
N ASN A 21 -9.73 -4.21 6.15
CA ASN A 21 -10.67 -4.48 7.22
C ASN A 21 -12.12 -4.48 6.71
N HIS A 22 -12.49 -3.51 5.87
CA HIS A 22 -13.80 -3.45 5.25
C HIS A 22 -14.07 -4.68 4.37
N PHE A 23 -13.16 -5.00 3.45
CA PHE A 23 -13.23 -6.19 2.59
C PHE A 23 -13.42 -7.47 3.41
N ARG A 24 -12.64 -7.65 4.48
CA ARG A 24 -12.77 -8.79 5.39
C ARG A 24 -14.15 -8.85 6.04
N THR A 25 -14.67 -7.73 6.53
CA THR A 25 -16.01 -7.69 7.15
C THR A 25 -17.14 -8.01 6.18
N GLN A 26 -17.06 -7.53 4.93
CA GLN A 26 -18.02 -7.91 3.88
C GLN A 26 -18.00 -9.42 3.56
N LYS A 27 -16.87 -10.10 3.82
CA LYS A 27 -16.71 -11.56 3.69
C LYS A 27 -17.06 -12.32 4.97
N GLY A 28 -17.71 -11.68 5.95
CA GLY A 28 -18.16 -12.31 7.20
C GLY A 28 -17.07 -12.49 8.25
N LYS A 29 -15.87 -11.93 8.06
CA LYS A 29 -14.82 -11.94 9.08
C LYS A 29 -15.08 -10.87 10.15
N LYS A 30 -14.58 -11.10 11.35
CA LYS A 30 -14.62 -10.13 12.45
C LYS A 30 -13.77 -8.90 12.09
N ASN A 31 -14.27 -7.71 12.45
CA ASN A 31 -13.53 -6.47 12.33
C ASN A 31 -12.22 -6.53 13.14
N ALA A 32 -11.14 -5.93 12.63
CA ALA A 32 -9.83 -5.88 13.29
C ALA A 32 -9.92 -5.40 14.75
N SER A 33 -10.75 -4.39 15.03
CA SER A 33 -10.95 -3.87 16.38
C SER A 33 -11.62 -4.87 17.34
N PHE A 34 -12.50 -5.71 16.82
CA PHE A 34 -13.13 -6.80 17.59
C PHE A 34 -12.10 -7.88 17.96
N LEU A 35 -11.05 -8.04 17.13
CA LEU A 35 -9.92 -8.93 17.36
C LEU A 35 -8.77 -8.25 18.13
N GLY A 36 -9.01 -7.08 18.73
CA GLY A 36 -7.97 -6.36 19.49
C GLY A 36 -6.86 -5.72 18.66
N VAL A 37 -7.05 -5.61 17.33
CA VAL A 37 -6.06 -5.04 16.40
C VAL A 37 -6.33 -3.56 16.12
N ARG A 38 -5.29 -2.74 16.15
CA ARG A 38 -5.30 -1.32 15.74
C ARG A 38 -4.26 -1.04 14.65
N PHE A 39 -4.53 -0.03 13.83
CA PHE A 39 -3.61 0.46 12.81
C PHE A 39 -3.00 1.78 13.31
N ALA A 40 -1.67 1.88 13.32
CA ALA A 40 -0.94 3.04 13.81
C ALA A 40 -0.06 3.64 12.71
N ASP A 41 -0.06 4.95 12.59
CA ASP A 41 0.79 5.69 11.65
C ASP A 41 2.20 5.82 12.25
N GLY A 42 3.20 5.28 11.55
CA GLY A 42 4.61 5.32 11.91
C GLY A 42 5.29 6.65 11.59
N THR A 43 4.60 7.58 10.93
CA THR A 43 5.05 8.94 10.58
C THR A 43 6.28 8.96 9.67
N GLY A 44 6.34 8.05 8.69
CA GLY A 44 7.47 7.90 7.77
C GLY A 44 8.70 7.32 8.46
N SER A 45 9.78 8.09 8.59
CA SER A 45 11.07 7.59 9.07
C SER A 45 11.11 7.16 10.55
N ASN A 46 10.12 7.55 11.37
CA ASN A 46 10.04 7.11 12.77
C ASN A 46 9.44 5.71 12.95
N ILE A 47 9.04 5.05 11.87
CA ILE A 47 8.34 3.76 11.87
C ILE A 47 9.08 2.67 12.68
N ILE A 48 10.42 2.68 12.65
CA ILE A 48 11.27 1.75 13.42
C ILE A 48 11.09 1.98 14.92
N ALA A 49 11.15 3.24 15.36
CA ALA A 49 10.99 3.61 16.77
C ALA A 49 9.59 3.28 17.30
N TYR A 50 8.55 3.48 16.49
CA TYR A 50 7.18 3.07 16.83
C TYR A 50 7.08 1.55 16.99
N CYS A 51 7.61 0.77 16.04
CA CYS A 51 7.64 -0.69 16.12
C CYS A 51 8.30 -1.17 17.41
N GLU A 52 9.49 -0.65 17.72
CA GLU A 52 10.20 -1.00 18.95
C GLU A 52 9.46 -0.56 20.21
N GLY A 53 8.90 0.66 20.22
CA GLY A 53 8.20 1.21 21.37
C GLY A 53 6.96 0.39 21.73
N PHE A 54 6.17 -0.01 20.72
CA PHE A 54 5.03 -0.89 20.94
C PHE A 54 5.48 -2.27 21.40
N LYS A 55 6.52 -2.85 20.79
CA LYS A 55 7.02 -4.16 21.21
C LYS A 55 7.54 -4.15 22.66
N LYS A 56 8.32 -3.13 23.04
CA LYS A 56 8.79 -2.92 24.42
C LYS A 56 7.64 -2.73 25.41
N SER A 57 6.51 -2.19 24.96
CA SER A 57 5.30 -2.01 25.76
C SER A 57 4.42 -3.28 25.84
N GLY A 58 4.88 -4.40 25.28
CA GLY A 58 4.19 -5.70 25.38
C GLY A 58 3.14 -5.96 24.31
N PHE A 59 3.04 -5.13 23.27
CA PHE A 59 2.14 -5.39 22.14
C PHE A 59 2.73 -6.41 21.16
N GLU A 60 1.85 -7.19 20.52
CA GLU A 60 2.23 -7.85 19.26
C GLU A 60 2.23 -6.83 18.13
N VAL A 61 3.29 -6.83 17.33
CA VAL A 61 3.50 -5.82 16.29
C VAL A 61 3.67 -6.50 14.94
N CYS A 62 2.95 -5.98 13.95
CA CYS A 62 3.23 -6.20 12.54
C CYS A 62 3.57 -4.87 11.88
N LEU A 63 4.65 -4.85 11.12
CA LEU A 63 5.06 -3.72 10.30
C LEU A 63 4.52 -3.91 8.89
N PHE A 64 3.83 -2.89 8.37
CA PHE A 64 3.45 -2.77 6.97
C PHE A 64 4.08 -1.50 6.39
N CYS A 65 5.05 -1.67 5.49
CA CYS A 65 5.80 -0.56 4.93
C CYS A 65 6.20 -0.86 3.48
N ASP A 66 6.74 0.15 2.79
CA ASP A 66 7.36 -0.08 1.51
C ASP A 66 8.84 -0.49 1.67
N SER A 67 9.59 -0.49 0.56
CA SER A 67 11.00 -0.89 0.53
C SER A 67 11.87 0.10 -0.25
N ASP A 68 11.50 1.39 -0.30
CA ASP A 68 12.26 2.39 -1.07
C ASP A 68 13.34 3.14 -0.27
N ASP A 69 13.27 3.13 1.06
CA ASP A 69 14.25 3.76 1.95
C ASP A 69 15.29 2.74 2.46
N ASN A 70 16.55 2.91 2.05
CA ASN A 70 17.65 2.04 2.46
C ASN A 70 17.94 2.05 3.97
N GLY A 71 17.72 3.18 4.64
CA GLY A 71 17.87 3.32 6.09
C GLY A 71 16.86 2.45 6.83
N ILE A 72 15.58 2.52 6.42
CA ILE A 72 14.51 1.67 6.98
C ILE A 72 14.78 0.19 6.64
N ASN A 73 15.12 -0.12 5.39
CA ASN A 73 15.37 -1.49 4.93
C ASN A 73 16.46 -2.19 5.74
N SER A 74 17.55 -1.48 6.06
CA SER A 74 18.66 -2.03 6.86
C SER A 74 18.26 -2.49 8.27
N LYS A 75 17.12 -2.00 8.78
CA LYS A 75 16.60 -2.29 10.13
C LYS A 75 15.52 -3.36 10.16
N LYS A 76 14.97 -3.77 9.01
CA LYS A 76 13.88 -4.76 8.95
C LYS A 76 14.26 -6.12 9.52
N GLU A 77 15.48 -6.59 9.30
CA GLU A 77 15.97 -7.87 9.86
C GLU A 77 16.10 -7.81 11.39
N GLU A 78 16.58 -6.69 11.94
CA GLU A 78 16.62 -6.48 13.39
C GLU A 78 15.21 -6.54 13.99
N LEU A 79 14.22 -5.89 13.36
CA LEU A 79 12.82 -5.97 13.81
C LEU A 79 12.28 -7.41 13.77
N LYS A 80 12.55 -8.16 12.68
CA LYS A 80 12.13 -9.58 12.57
C LYS A 80 12.72 -10.42 13.70
N ASN A 81 13.98 -10.22 14.07
CA ASN A 81 14.64 -10.93 15.17
C ASN A 81 14.02 -10.64 16.55
N THR A 82 13.31 -9.52 16.71
CA THR A 82 12.52 -9.23 17.92
C THR A 82 11.12 -9.87 17.91
N GLY A 83 10.80 -10.66 16.88
CA GLY A 83 9.50 -11.29 16.69
C GLY A 83 8.42 -10.34 16.13
N ILE A 84 8.82 -9.26 15.46
CA ILE A 84 7.91 -8.39 14.72
C ILE A 84 7.72 -8.97 13.32
N LYS A 85 6.47 -9.17 12.90
CA LYS A 85 6.18 -9.59 11.52
C LYS A 85 6.35 -8.39 10.60
N VAL A 86 7.23 -8.46 9.62
CA VAL A 86 7.38 -7.44 8.57
C VAL A 86 6.67 -7.91 7.31
N VAL A 87 5.85 -7.03 6.74
CA VAL A 87 5.17 -7.19 5.45
C VAL A 87 5.56 -5.99 4.60
N ASP A 88 6.34 -6.23 3.55
CA ASP A 88 6.95 -5.17 2.75
C ASP A 88 6.93 -5.44 1.25
N CYS A 89 7.12 -4.36 0.48
CA CYS A 89 7.16 -4.40 -0.98
C CYS A 89 8.44 -5.08 -1.46
N GLU A 90 8.51 -5.39 -2.76
CA GLU A 90 9.78 -5.79 -3.37
C GLU A 90 10.85 -4.73 -3.15
N GLN A 91 12.11 -5.16 -3.03
CA GLN A 91 13.24 -4.29 -2.75
C GLN A 91 13.28 -3.10 -3.73
N GLY A 92 13.33 -1.88 -3.19
CA GLY A 92 13.40 -0.64 -3.96
C GLY A 92 12.03 -0.05 -4.36
N ASN A 93 10.93 -0.76 -4.13
CA ASN A 93 9.60 -0.26 -4.46
C ASN A 93 8.97 0.53 -3.31
N ALA A 94 8.47 1.72 -3.63
CA ALA A 94 7.42 2.38 -2.87
C ALA A 94 6.11 1.61 -2.98
N ILE A 95 5.13 1.90 -2.12
CA ILE A 95 3.82 1.25 -2.19
C ILE A 95 3.15 1.49 -3.55
N GLU A 96 3.21 2.70 -4.10
CA GLU A 96 2.66 3.02 -5.42
C GLU A 96 3.33 2.19 -6.52
N ASN A 97 4.66 2.10 -6.53
CA ASN A 97 5.38 1.31 -7.53
C ASN A 97 4.95 -0.16 -7.51
N GLN A 98 4.82 -0.75 -6.31
CA GLN A 98 4.35 -2.13 -6.17
C GLN A 98 2.92 -2.30 -6.68
N LEU A 99 2.03 -1.34 -6.38
CA LEU A 99 0.64 -1.35 -6.82
C LEU A 99 0.50 -1.29 -8.35
N PHE A 100 1.15 -0.32 -9.00
CA PHE A 100 1.08 -0.19 -10.47
C PHE A 100 1.81 -1.33 -11.18
N LYS A 101 2.80 -1.96 -10.54
CA LYS A 101 3.42 -3.17 -11.06
C LYS A 101 2.46 -4.37 -11.05
N ASP A 102 1.73 -4.58 -9.96
CA ASP A 102 1.01 -5.83 -9.70
C ASP A 102 -0.47 -5.83 -10.10
N LEU A 103 -1.11 -4.66 -10.14
CA LEU A 103 -2.54 -4.57 -10.43
C LEU A 103 -2.87 -4.89 -11.89
N PRO A 104 -4.03 -5.52 -12.19
CA PRO A 104 -4.49 -5.62 -13.57
C PRO A 104 -4.70 -4.22 -14.16
N TRP A 105 -4.53 -4.08 -15.48
CA TRP A 105 -4.59 -2.77 -16.13
C TRP A 105 -5.93 -2.05 -15.91
N ASP A 106 -7.04 -2.80 -15.80
CA ASP A 106 -8.36 -2.24 -15.51
C ASP A 106 -8.44 -1.56 -14.13
N ALA A 107 -7.74 -2.10 -13.13
CA ALA A 107 -7.61 -1.45 -11.83
C ALA A 107 -6.79 -0.17 -11.92
N ILE A 108 -5.71 -0.19 -12.72
CA ILE A 108 -4.86 0.99 -12.95
C ILE A 108 -5.65 2.10 -13.64
N ARG A 109 -6.47 1.77 -14.66
CA ARG A 109 -7.36 2.74 -15.32
C ARG A 109 -8.37 3.35 -14.34
N GLU A 110 -8.90 2.57 -13.40
CA GLU A 110 -9.79 3.09 -12.35
C GLU A 110 -9.07 4.07 -11.41
N LEU A 111 -7.81 3.79 -11.05
CA LEU A 111 -6.98 4.69 -10.25
C LEU A 111 -6.59 5.97 -11.00
N ILE A 112 -6.27 5.86 -12.30
CA ILE A 112 -6.04 7.02 -13.16
C ILE A 112 -7.31 7.88 -13.21
N GLY A 113 -8.46 7.29 -13.52
CA GLY A 113 -9.75 7.99 -13.56
C GLY A 113 -10.18 8.59 -12.21
N TYR A 114 -9.68 8.07 -11.10
CA TYR A 114 -9.84 8.70 -9.78
C TYR A 114 -9.03 9.99 -9.66
N GLU A 115 -7.78 9.99 -10.14
CA GLU A 115 -6.93 11.19 -10.11
C GLU A 115 -7.41 12.25 -11.11
N GLU A 116 -7.90 11.85 -12.29
CA GLU A 116 -8.44 12.76 -13.30
C GLU A 116 -9.64 13.55 -12.77
N LYS A 117 -10.48 12.93 -11.93
CA LYS A 117 -11.60 13.62 -11.26
C LYS A 117 -11.13 14.66 -10.24
N LYS A 118 -9.91 14.54 -9.70
CA LYS A 118 -9.34 15.49 -8.74
C LYS A 118 -8.63 16.65 -9.43
N LEU A 119 -8.02 16.41 -10.59
CA LEU A 119 -7.22 17.39 -11.33
C LEU A 119 -7.87 17.70 -12.70
N SER A 120 -7.58 16.88 -13.70
CA SER A 120 -8.18 16.79 -15.04
C SER A 120 -7.48 15.66 -15.80
N GLU A 121 -8.04 15.20 -16.92
CA GLU A 121 -7.39 14.21 -17.79
C GLU A 121 -6.05 14.74 -18.31
N GLU A 122 -6.03 15.99 -18.78
CA GLU A 122 -4.84 16.64 -19.32
C GLU A 122 -3.75 16.79 -18.25
N ALA A 123 -4.08 17.22 -17.03
CA ALA A 123 -3.10 17.39 -15.96
C ALA A 123 -2.47 16.05 -15.53
N VAL A 124 -3.25 14.98 -15.46
CA VAL A 124 -2.74 13.64 -15.14
C VAL A 124 -1.85 13.15 -16.28
N LYS A 125 -2.32 13.28 -17.53
CA LYS A 125 -1.55 12.91 -18.71
C LYS A 125 -0.22 13.65 -18.76
N ASP A 126 -0.21 14.97 -18.57
CA ASP A 126 1.00 15.79 -18.58
C ASP A 126 1.97 15.38 -17.47
N SER A 127 1.46 15.06 -16.28
CA SER A 127 2.28 14.58 -15.16
C SER A 127 2.98 13.27 -15.49
N VAL A 128 2.28 12.31 -16.10
CA VAL A 128 2.88 11.02 -16.51
C VAL A 128 3.83 11.24 -17.69
N ASN A 129 3.42 12.03 -18.68
CA ASN A 129 4.19 12.34 -19.89
C ASN A 129 5.51 13.04 -19.58
N SER A 130 5.57 13.85 -18.51
CA SER A 130 6.82 14.50 -18.05
C SER A 130 7.91 13.52 -17.63
N ARG A 131 7.55 12.25 -17.38
CA ARG A 131 8.48 11.19 -16.96
C ARG A 131 8.73 10.13 -18.03
N CYS A 132 7.80 9.97 -18.95
CA CYS A 132 7.98 9.05 -20.05
C CYS A 132 9.10 9.53 -20.98
N THR A 133 9.99 8.61 -21.38
CA THR A 133 10.97 8.86 -22.43
C THR A 133 10.34 9.08 -23.81
N GLU A 134 9.15 8.51 -24.00
CA GLU A 134 8.33 8.65 -25.21
C GLU A 134 7.00 9.32 -24.87
N SER A 135 6.55 10.23 -25.72
CA SER A 135 5.32 10.97 -25.45
C SER A 135 4.08 10.07 -25.46
N LEU A 136 3.21 10.26 -24.49
CA LEU A 136 1.93 9.57 -24.41
C LEU A 136 1.02 9.98 -25.57
N THR A 137 0.49 8.98 -26.29
CA THR A 137 -0.48 9.19 -27.37
C THR A 137 -1.84 9.67 -26.84
N THR A 138 -2.77 10.03 -27.73
CA THR A 138 -4.13 10.43 -27.33
C THR A 138 -4.83 9.34 -26.51
N ASN A 139 -4.70 8.08 -26.90
CA ASN A 139 -5.33 6.93 -26.24
C ASN A 139 -4.35 6.15 -25.35
N TRP A 140 -3.48 6.85 -24.63
CA TRP A 140 -2.38 6.21 -23.89
C TRP A 140 -2.83 5.20 -22.82
N GLN A 141 -4.08 5.31 -22.34
CA GLN A 141 -4.70 4.39 -21.38
C GLN A 141 -5.20 3.07 -22.01
N GLU A 142 -5.27 2.95 -23.34
CA GLU A 142 -5.75 1.73 -24.00
C GLU A 142 -4.68 0.61 -24.07
N THR A 143 -3.42 0.95 -23.81
CA THR A 143 -2.29 0.03 -23.99
C THR A 143 -1.49 -0.11 -22.70
N ASP A 144 -1.37 -1.34 -22.23
CA ASP A 144 -0.57 -1.72 -21.06
C ASP A 144 0.89 -2.02 -21.46
N SER A 145 1.84 -1.55 -20.65
CA SER A 145 3.25 -1.96 -20.76
C SER A 145 3.97 -1.83 -19.42
N ALA A 146 5.05 -2.61 -19.23
CA ALA A 146 5.86 -2.54 -18.02
C ALA A 146 6.43 -1.13 -17.79
N THR A 147 6.93 -0.47 -18.84
CA THR A 147 7.46 0.90 -18.76
C THR A 147 6.39 1.89 -18.32
N LYS A 148 5.16 1.80 -18.85
CA LYS A 148 4.07 2.69 -18.43
C LYS A 148 3.69 2.49 -16.97
N ARG A 149 3.63 1.24 -16.52
CA ARG A 149 3.36 0.90 -15.11
C ARG A 149 4.41 1.49 -14.18
N GLU A 150 5.68 1.40 -14.56
CA GLU A 150 6.78 1.98 -13.80
C GLU A 150 6.65 3.52 -13.72
N GLU A 151 6.42 4.18 -14.85
CA GLU A 151 6.27 5.64 -14.87
C GLU A 151 5.02 6.14 -14.14
N LEU A 152 3.91 5.39 -14.21
CA LEU A 152 2.71 5.66 -13.42
C LEU A 152 2.97 5.54 -11.92
N GLY A 153 3.67 4.48 -11.48
CA GLY A 153 4.06 4.30 -10.08
C GLY A 153 4.90 5.47 -9.56
N LYS A 154 5.95 5.85 -10.31
CA LYS A 154 6.80 7.00 -9.98
C LYS A 154 6.01 8.30 -9.95
N THR A 155 5.13 8.51 -10.93
CA THR A 155 4.27 9.71 -10.98
C THR A 155 3.36 9.77 -9.76
N ALA A 156 2.68 8.68 -9.43
CA ALA A 156 1.74 8.61 -8.32
C ALA A 156 2.41 8.91 -6.98
N LYS A 157 3.63 8.37 -6.77
CA LYS A 157 4.46 8.63 -5.59
C LYS A 157 4.83 10.12 -5.48
N ASP A 158 5.47 10.66 -6.53
CA ASP A 158 6.04 12.00 -6.49
C ASP A 158 4.97 13.10 -6.45
N MET A 159 3.88 12.88 -7.19
CA MET A 159 2.69 13.76 -7.19
C MET A 159 1.76 13.47 -6.01
N ARG A 160 2.09 12.48 -5.17
CA ARG A 160 1.39 12.17 -3.91
C ARG A 160 -0.10 11.87 -4.10
N TRP A 161 -0.46 11.16 -5.18
CA TRP A 161 -1.86 10.88 -5.57
C TRP A 161 -2.68 10.29 -4.40
N PHE A 162 -2.04 9.45 -3.59
CA PHE A 162 -2.70 8.70 -2.50
C PHE A 162 -2.24 9.09 -1.10
N LYS A 163 -1.52 10.21 -0.92
CA LYS A 163 -0.88 10.61 0.36
C LYS A 163 -1.87 11.19 1.40
N ARG A 164 -3.02 10.54 1.58
CA ARG A 164 -4.01 10.79 2.64
C ARG A 164 -4.76 9.49 2.92
N ILE A 165 -5.27 9.34 4.15
CA ILE A 165 -5.94 8.11 4.57
C ILE A 165 -7.16 7.80 3.70
N ASP A 166 -7.96 8.81 3.34
CA ASP A 166 -9.14 8.64 2.49
C ASP A 166 -8.79 8.23 1.06
N HIS A 167 -7.71 8.79 0.50
CA HIS A 167 -7.21 8.38 -0.81
C HIS A 167 -6.59 6.96 -0.77
N GLY A 168 -5.87 6.61 0.30
CA GLY A 168 -5.37 5.26 0.52
C GLY A 168 -6.49 4.23 0.72
N GLU A 169 -7.61 4.61 1.31
CA GLU A 169 -8.79 3.75 1.48
C GLU A 169 -9.52 3.54 0.14
N TYR A 170 -9.62 4.57 -0.70
CA TYR A 170 -10.10 4.41 -2.08
C TYR A 170 -9.19 3.48 -2.89
N LEU A 171 -7.88 3.74 -2.84
CA LEU A 171 -6.85 2.89 -3.47
C LEU A 171 -7.00 1.44 -3.03
N GLY A 172 -7.08 1.19 -1.72
CA GLY A 172 -7.30 -0.15 -1.17
C GLY A 172 -8.62 -0.77 -1.64
N THR A 173 -9.69 0.02 -1.77
CA THR A 173 -10.98 -0.48 -2.28
C THR A 173 -10.86 -1.00 -3.72
N VAL A 174 -10.15 -0.26 -4.58
CA VAL A 174 -9.84 -0.73 -5.95
C VAL A 174 -8.99 -2.00 -5.90
N VAL A 175 -7.94 -2.02 -5.10
CA VAL A 175 -7.10 -3.22 -4.92
C VAL A 175 -7.95 -4.45 -4.52
N PHE A 176 -8.87 -4.30 -3.57
CA PHE A 176 -9.71 -5.40 -3.11
C PHE A 176 -10.79 -5.83 -4.10
N LYS A 177 -11.25 -4.92 -4.97
CA LYS A 177 -12.15 -5.24 -6.09
C LYS A 177 -11.50 -6.25 -7.06
N TYR A 178 -10.21 -6.08 -7.34
CA TYR A 178 -9.43 -6.94 -8.24
C TYR A 178 -8.59 -8.00 -7.51
N PHE A 179 -8.82 -8.21 -6.22
CA PHE A 179 -7.94 -9.01 -5.36
C PHE A 179 -7.68 -10.44 -5.87
N LYS A 180 -8.69 -11.06 -6.50
CA LYS A 180 -8.58 -12.43 -7.03
C LYS A 180 -7.51 -12.57 -8.11
N GLU A 181 -7.25 -11.52 -8.88
CA GLU A 181 -6.31 -11.54 -10.00
C GLU A 181 -4.86 -11.35 -9.54
N ILE A 182 -4.66 -10.74 -8.37
CA ILE A 182 -3.33 -10.37 -7.87
C ILE A 182 -2.83 -11.28 -6.74
N GLN A 183 -3.55 -12.32 -6.33
CA GLN A 183 -3.20 -13.13 -5.14
C GLN A 183 -1.78 -13.72 -5.19
N ASN A 184 -1.25 -13.97 -6.38
CA ASN A 184 0.08 -14.56 -6.59
C ASN A 184 1.20 -13.51 -6.71
N THR A 185 0.87 -12.22 -6.82
CA THR A 185 1.85 -11.13 -6.89
C THR A 185 2.39 -10.79 -5.50
N THR A 186 3.37 -9.90 -5.42
CA THR A 186 3.91 -9.46 -4.13
C THR A 186 2.84 -8.71 -3.33
N LEU A 187 2.11 -7.79 -3.95
CA LEU A 187 0.97 -7.09 -3.35
C LEU A 187 -0.08 -8.08 -2.81
N GLY A 188 -0.48 -9.07 -3.60
CA GLY A 188 -1.45 -10.07 -3.15
C GLY A 188 -0.97 -10.82 -1.90
N LYS A 189 0.29 -11.25 -1.90
CA LYS A 189 0.91 -11.94 -0.76
C LYS A 189 0.97 -11.04 0.48
N GLN A 190 1.34 -9.76 0.33
CA GLN A 190 1.34 -8.80 1.45
C GLN A 190 -0.05 -8.71 2.10
N LEU A 191 -1.10 -8.53 1.30
CA LEU A 191 -2.47 -8.39 1.81
C LEU A 191 -3.00 -9.69 2.44
N ILE A 192 -2.63 -10.85 1.89
CA ILE A 192 -2.92 -12.16 2.49
C ILE A 192 -2.23 -12.28 3.85
N ASP A 193 -0.95 -11.92 3.93
CA ASP A 193 -0.16 -11.98 5.16
C ASP A 193 -0.72 -11.06 6.24
N LEU A 194 -1.11 -9.83 5.89
CA LEU A 194 -1.80 -8.91 6.80
C LEU A 194 -3.13 -9.50 7.27
N SER A 195 -3.94 -10.05 6.37
CA SER A 195 -5.22 -10.66 6.73
C SER A 195 -5.04 -11.85 7.69
N LYS A 196 -4.06 -12.71 7.43
CA LYS A 196 -3.73 -13.85 8.30
C LYS A 196 -3.22 -13.39 9.65
N TRP A 197 -2.35 -12.38 9.68
CA TRP A 197 -1.84 -11.83 10.93
C TRP A 197 -2.98 -11.28 11.78
N ILE A 198 -3.95 -10.56 11.20
CA ILE A 198 -5.11 -10.07 11.94
C ILE A 198 -5.94 -11.23 12.54
N ASP A 199 -6.11 -12.34 11.81
CA ASP A 199 -6.86 -13.51 12.29
C ASP A 199 -6.12 -14.30 13.40
N ASN A 200 -4.79 -14.31 13.41
CA ASN A 200 -3.96 -15.16 14.29
C ASN A 200 -3.63 -14.52 15.65
N GLY A 201 -4.64 -14.00 16.35
CA GLY A 201 -4.50 -13.44 17.71
C GLY A 201 -5.16 -14.27 18.80
#